data_AF-A0A952NSN7-F1
#
_entry.id   AF-A0A952NSN7-F1
#
_cell.length_a   1.000
_cell.length_b   1.000
_cell.length_c   1.000
_cell.angle_alpha   90.00
_cell.angle_beta   90.00
_cell.angle_gamma   90.00
#
_symmetry.space_group_name_H-M   'P 1'
#
loop_
_entity.id
_entity.type
_entity.pdbx_description
1 polymer ?
#
loop_
_entity_poly.entity_id
_entity_poly.type
_entity_poly.pdbx_seq_one_letter_code
_entity_poly.pdbx_strand_id
1 'polypeptide(L)'
;MLREILSDRRLMRYLVLNVIVSVVSALIVMSLWTFFVFRDPPELTILSSAAGGGNSSPLRIAAVVAAGDLQNERVTLEHSGAEQLALAGWRLRDSSGIEFRFPALVLHPGGQVSVYTRTGENTAAELFWDRQVAVWERGEELTLLDASGTVQATYTVP
;
A
#
# COMPACT_ATOMS: atom_id res chain seq x y z
N MET A 1 -8.60 38.25 43.84
CA MET A 1 -9.79 37.52 43.36
C MET A 1 -9.50 36.51 42.22
N LEU A 2 -8.35 36.55 41.53
CA LEU A 2 -8.00 35.62 40.44
C LEU A 2 -7.17 34.37 40.85
N ARG A 3 -6.74 34.28 42.12
CA ARG A 3 -5.87 33.19 42.59
C ARG A 3 -6.63 31.96 43.12
N GLU A 4 -7.95 32.06 43.30
CA GLU A 4 -8.77 31.04 43.96
C GLU A 4 -9.52 30.12 42.99
N ILE A 5 -9.59 30.49 41.69
CA ILE A 5 -10.19 29.66 40.62
C ILE A 5 -9.21 28.57 40.13
N LEU A 6 -7.93 28.67 40.45
CA LEU A 6 -6.86 27.78 39.95
C LEU A 6 -6.64 26.51 40.80
N SER A 7 -7.36 26.31 41.92
CA SER A 7 -7.06 25.24 42.90
C SER A 7 -8.06 24.08 42.98
N ASP A 8 -9.12 24.04 42.18
CA ASP A 8 -9.99 22.87 42.16
C ASP A 8 -9.36 21.75 41.30
N ARG A 9 -9.11 20.58 41.92
CA ARG A 9 -8.56 19.40 41.23
C ARG A 9 -9.41 18.96 40.03
N ARG A 10 -10.71 19.28 40.03
CA ARG A 10 -11.60 19.02 38.88
C ARG A 10 -11.32 20.00 37.75
N LEU A 11 -11.17 21.29 38.05
CA LEU A 11 -10.80 22.32 37.08
C LEU A 11 -9.39 22.09 36.49
N MET A 12 -8.42 21.66 37.30
CA MET A 12 -7.09 21.29 36.80
C MET A 12 -7.17 20.12 35.80
N ARG A 13 -8.03 19.12 36.04
CA ARG A 13 -8.24 18.02 35.09
C ARG A 13 -8.88 18.50 33.79
N TYR A 14 -9.85 19.41 33.84
CA TYR A 14 -10.47 19.98 32.63
C TYR A 14 -9.51 20.86 31.83
N LEU A 15 -8.66 21.65 32.50
CA LEU A 15 -7.64 22.46 31.82
C LEU A 15 -6.58 21.57 31.15
N VAL A 16 -6.12 20.52 31.84
CA VAL A 16 -5.19 19.55 31.25
C VAL A 16 -5.84 18.78 30.10
N LEU A 17 -7.10 18.37 30.22
CA LEU A 17 -7.84 17.68 29.16
C LEU A 17 -7.97 18.56 27.91
N ASN A 18 -8.35 19.83 28.05
CA ASN A 18 -8.48 20.75 26.90
C ASN A 18 -7.14 21.02 26.21
N VAL A 19 -6.06 21.14 26.99
CA VAL A 19 -4.72 21.33 26.43
C VAL A 19 -4.27 20.08 25.67
N ILE A 20 -4.50 18.88 26.22
CA ILE A 20 -4.18 17.62 25.54
C ILE A 20 -4.97 17.49 24.24
N VAL A 21 -6.28 17.74 24.26
CA VAL A 21 -7.14 17.68 23.06
C VAL A 21 -6.60 18.62 21.97
N SER A 22 -6.20 19.84 22.34
CA SER A 22 -5.67 20.82 21.38
C SER A 22 -4.31 20.40 20.79
N VAL A 23 -3.40 19.88 21.62
CA VAL A 23 -2.08 19.40 21.18
C VAL A 23 -2.23 18.20 20.25
N VAL A 24 -3.12 17.26 20.58
CA VAL A 24 -3.39 16.08 19.75
C VAL A 24 -4.00 16.50 18.41
N SER A 25 -4.98 17.41 18.39
CA SER A 25 -5.54 17.93 17.15
C SER A 25 -4.50 18.62 16.27
N ALA A 26 -3.62 19.44 16.85
CA ALA A 26 -2.54 20.10 16.11
C ALA A 26 -1.53 19.09 15.54
N LEU A 27 -1.18 18.06 16.31
CA LEU A 27 -0.28 16.99 15.85
C LEU A 27 -0.91 16.12 14.75
N ILE A 28 -2.23 15.86 14.81
CA ILE A 28 -2.96 15.15 13.76
C ILE A 28 -2.97 15.99 12.48
N VAL A 29 -3.29 17.28 12.57
CA VAL A 29 -3.29 18.18 11.41
C VAL A 29 -1.88 18.30 10.82
N MET A 30 -0.85 18.41 11.65
CA MET A 30 0.55 18.46 11.21
C MET A 30 0.99 17.15 10.55
N SER A 31 0.55 16.00 11.08
CA SER A 31 0.81 14.66 10.53
C SER A 31 0.09 14.46 9.19
N LEU A 32 -1.18 14.89 9.10
CA LEU A 32 -1.93 14.89 7.84
C LEU A 32 -1.27 15.79 6.80
N TRP A 33 -0.87 17.01 7.19
CA TRP A 33 -0.26 17.97 6.27
C TRP A 33 1.09 17.48 5.73
N THR A 34 1.89 16.81 6.57
CA THR A 34 3.12 16.12 6.18
C THR A 34 2.81 14.97 5.20
N PHE A 35 1.78 14.18 5.47
CA PHE A 35 1.40 13.08 4.58
C PHE A 35 0.97 13.55 3.18
N PHE A 36 0.35 14.73 3.03
CA PHE A 36 -0.05 15.26 1.72
C PHE A 36 1.08 16.00 0.99
N VAL A 37 1.88 16.82 1.68
CA VAL A 37 2.92 17.67 1.06
C VAL A 37 4.18 16.87 0.67
N PHE A 38 4.48 15.77 1.34
CA PHE A 38 5.64 14.91 1.00
C PHE A 38 5.31 13.77 0.03
N ARG A 39 4.05 13.62 -0.41
CA ARG A 39 3.62 12.52 -1.29
C ARG A 39 3.85 12.80 -2.77
N ASP A 40 3.85 14.06 -3.16
CA ASP A 40 4.23 14.51 -4.50
C ASP A 40 5.50 15.36 -4.37
N PRO A 41 6.70 14.86 -4.77
CA PRO A 41 7.80 15.78 -5.01
C PRO A 41 7.32 16.79 -6.05
N PRO A 42 7.64 18.09 -5.93
CA PRO A 42 7.42 19.01 -7.04
C PRO A 42 8.14 18.40 -8.23
N GLU A 43 7.38 18.02 -9.25
CA GLU A 43 7.91 17.51 -10.50
C GLU A 43 8.87 18.59 -11.00
N LEU A 44 10.17 18.38 -10.81
CA LEU A 44 11.17 19.18 -11.48
C LEU A 44 10.87 18.93 -12.95
N THR A 45 10.30 19.93 -13.62
CA THR A 45 10.11 19.95 -15.07
C THR A 45 11.50 19.97 -15.71
N ILE A 46 12.21 18.86 -15.61
CA ILE A 46 13.28 18.54 -16.52
C ILE A 46 12.54 17.97 -17.71
N LEU A 47 12.75 18.57 -18.88
CA LEU A 47 12.19 18.14 -20.15
C LEU A 47 12.64 16.71 -20.44
N SER A 48 12.01 15.72 -19.82
CA SER A 48 12.20 14.32 -20.12
C SER A 48 11.29 14.02 -21.29
N SER A 49 11.90 14.15 -22.46
CA SER A 49 11.40 13.72 -23.76
C SER A 49 10.45 12.53 -23.64
N ALA A 50 9.30 12.66 -24.28
CA ALA A 50 8.41 11.55 -24.58
C ALA A 50 9.21 10.34 -25.10
N ALA A 51 9.31 9.33 -24.25
CA ALA A 51 9.35 7.94 -24.61
C ALA A 51 8.46 7.29 -23.54
N GLY A 52 7.19 6.96 -23.79
CA GLY A 52 6.78 6.26 -25.00
C GLY A 52 7.56 4.95 -25.19
N GLY A 53 8.22 4.46 -24.15
CA GLY A 53 8.81 3.13 -24.09
C GLY A 53 8.00 2.34 -23.08
N GLY A 54 7.12 1.48 -23.59
CA GLY A 54 6.67 0.34 -22.82
C GLY A 54 7.91 -0.43 -22.38
N ASN A 55 8.39 -0.16 -21.18
CA ASN A 55 9.05 -1.19 -20.41
C ASN A 55 7.93 -2.19 -20.15
N SER A 56 7.70 -3.08 -21.11
CA SER A 56 6.77 -4.19 -21.00
C SER A 56 7.35 -5.08 -19.92
N SER A 57 7.15 -4.71 -18.65
CA SER A 57 7.48 -5.57 -17.54
C SER A 57 6.87 -6.93 -17.87
N PRO A 58 7.67 -8.01 -17.82
CA PRO A 58 7.15 -9.33 -18.14
C PRO A 58 5.96 -9.65 -17.23
N LEU A 59 5.92 -9.12 -16.02
CA LEU A 59 4.83 -9.33 -15.07
C LEU A 59 3.92 -8.09 -14.97
N ARG A 60 2.61 -8.31 -15.11
CA ARG A 60 1.59 -7.27 -14.97
C ARG A 60 0.51 -7.66 -13.96
N ILE A 61 -0.09 -6.64 -13.35
CA ILE A 61 -1.28 -6.80 -12.51
C ILE A 61 -2.49 -6.88 -13.45
N ALA A 62 -3.12 -8.05 -13.53
CA ALA A 62 -4.25 -8.29 -14.42
C ALA A 62 -5.56 -7.76 -13.84
N ALA A 63 -5.80 -8.01 -12.54
CA ALA A 63 -6.99 -7.54 -11.85
C ALA A 63 -6.81 -7.58 -10.33
N VAL A 64 -7.53 -6.68 -9.65
CA VAL A 64 -7.84 -6.79 -8.22
C VAL A 64 -9.32 -7.10 -8.09
N VAL A 65 -9.65 -8.19 -7.41
CA VAL A 65 -11.03 -8.70 -7.28
C VAL A 65 -11.47 -8.58 -5.84
N ALA A 66 -12.73 -8.15 -5.66
CA ALA A 66 -13.40 -8.08 -4.36
C ALA A 66 -12.62 -7.29 -3.28
N ALA A 67 -12.06 -6.14 -3.67
CA ALA A 67 -11.42 -5.21 -2.74
C ALA A 67 -12.35 -4.86 -1.57
N GLY A 68 -11.86 -5.03 -0.34
CA GLY A 68 -12.61 -4.80 0.89
C GLY A 68 -13.40 -6.02 1.39
N ASP A 69 -13.45 -7.13 0.63
CA ASP A 69 -14.07 -8.38 1.05
C ASP A 69 -13.01 -9.48 1.23
N LEU A 70 -12.55 -9.64 2.48
CA LEU A 70 -11.52 -10.61 2.86
C LEU A 70 -11.73 -12.04 2.31
N GLN A 71 -12.98 -12.50 2.16
CA GLN A 71 -13.23 -13.88 1.72
C GLN A 71 -12.91 -14.08 0.24
N ASN A 72 -13.09 -13.03 -0.57
CA ASN A 72 -12.96 -13.08 -2.01
C ASN A 72 -11.80 -12.21 -2.54
N GLU A 73 -11.18 -11.41 -1.68
CA GLU A 73 -10.15 -10.45 -2.04
C GLU A 73 -8.91 -11.16 -2.58
N ARG A 74 -8.57 -10.84 -3.83
CA ARG A 74 -7.36 -11.35 -4.48
C ARG A 74 -6.80 -10.41 -5.54
N VAL A 75 -5.50 -10.50 -5.74
CA VAL A 75 -4.77 -9.84 -6.83
C VAL A 75 -4.30 -10.89 -7.80
N THR A 76 -4.63 -10.74 -9.07
CA THR A 76 -4.21 -11.65 -10.13
C THR A 76 -3.07 -11.02 -10.92
N LEU A 77 -1.96 -11.74 -11.02
CA LEU A 77 -0.76 -11.34 -11.73
C LEU A 77 -0.56 -12.26 -12.92
N GLU A 78 -0.25 -11.68 -14.06
CA GLU A 78 -0.05 -12.42 -15.30
C GLU A 78 1.34 -12.16 -15.88
N HIS A 79 1.99 -13.23 -16.31
CA HIS A 79 3.28 -13.20 -16.94
C HIS A 79 3.13 -13.15 -18.47
N SER A 80 3.35 -11.97 -19.05
CA SER A 80 3.41 -11.70 -20.50
C SER A 80 4.80 -11.88 -21.13
N GLY A 81 5.81 -12.24 -20.35
CA GLY A 81 7.18 -12.48 -20.83
C GLY A 81 7.32 -13.79 -21.61
N ALA A 82 8.31 -13.85 -22.50
CA ALA A 82 8.64 -15.04 -23.28
C ALA A 82 9.57 -16.02 -22.55
N GLU A 83 10.24 -15.57 -21.48
CA GLU A 83 11.13 -16.38 -20.65
C GLU A 83 10.47 -16.73 -19.32
N GLN A 84 11.05 -17.62 -18.53
CA GLN A 84 10.59 -17.89 -17.16
C GLN A 84 10.98 -16.72 -16.23
N LEU A 85 10.11 -16.40 -15.27
CA LEU A 85 10.34 -15.31 -14.32
C LEU A 85 10.33 -15.82 -12.88
N ALA A 86 11.44 -15.63 -12.18
CA ALA A 86 11.52 -15.90 -10.75
C ALA A 86 10.95 -14.71 -9.97
N LEU A 87 9.92 -14.96 -9.17
CA LEU A 87 9.29 -13.98 -8.29
C LEU A 87 9.97 -13.90 -6.91
N ALA A 88 11.03 -14.66 -6.68
CA ALA A 88 11.73 -14.64 -5.41
C ALA A 88 12.15 -13.22 -5.03
N GLY A 89 11.64 -12.71 -3.91
CA GLY A 89 11.96 -11.37 -3.41
C GLY A 89 11.19 -10.22 -4.05
N TRP A 90 10.34 -10.49 -5.06
CA TRP A 90 9.39 -9.51 -5.56
C TRP A 90 8.42 -9.11 -4.45
N ARG A 91 7.83 -7.93 -4.61
CA ARG A 91 6.89 -7.37 -3.64
C ARG A 91 5.69 -6.74 -4.32
N LEU A 92 4.53 -6.90 -3.69
CA LEU A 92 3.32 -6.19 -4.03
C LEU A 92 3.00 -5.26 -2.88
N ARG A 93 2.96 -3.96 -3.14
CA ARG A 93 2.85 -2.92 -2.12
C ARG A 93 1.61 -2.05 -2.36
N ASP A 94 0.87 -1.77 -1.30
CA ASP A 94 -0.24 -0.83 -1.32
C ASP A 94 0.24 0.63 -1.11
N SER A 95 -0.69 1.55 -1.15
CA SER A 95 -0.40 2.98 -0.94
C SER A 95 -0.18 3.33 0.53
N SER A 96 -0.65 2.48 1.45
CA SER A 96 -0.46 2.57 2.91
C SER A 96 0.90 2.03 3.40
N GLY A 97 1.69 1.39 2.52
CA GLY A 97 2.98 0.77 2.83
C GLY A 97 2.93 -0.70 3.26
N ILE A 98 1.76 -1.33 3.23
CA ILE A 98 1.60 -2.76 3.44
C ILE A 98 2.14 -3.50 2.21
N GLU A 99 3.10 -4.41 2.44
CA GLU A 99 3.74 -5.19 1.37
C GLU A 99 3.60 -6.71 1.55
N PHE A 100 3.28 -7.38 0.45
CA PHE A 100 3.35 -8.84 0.31
C PHE A 100 4.66 -9.19 -0.38
N ARG A 101 5.39 -10.16 0.17
CA ARG A 101 6.65 -10.63 -0.43
C ARG A 101 6.43 -12.00 -1.04
N PHE A 102 6.75 -12.13 -2.32
CA PHE A 102 6.61 -13.39 -3.03
C PHE A 102 7.62 -14.42 -2.53
N PRO A 103 7.19 -15.68 -2.33
CA PRO A 103 8.10 -16.78 -2.06
C PRO A 103 8.95 -17.08 -3.29
N ALA A 104 9.84 -18.08 -3.18
CA ALA A 104 10.57 -18.60 -4.32
C ALA A 104 9.62 -19.36 -5.26
N LEU A 105 8.95 -18.60 -6.14
CA LEU A 105 8.05 -19.10 -7.17
C LEU A 105 8.58 -18.72 -8.55
N VAL A 106 8.44 -19.63 -9.51
CA VAL A 106 8.81 -19.39 -10.92
C VAL A 106 7.54 -19.42 -11.76
N LEU A 107 7.28 -18.33 -12.46
CA LEU A 107 6.20 -18.24 -13.44
C LEU A 107 6.73 -18.56 -14.84
N HIS A 108 6.07 -19.50 -15.50
CA HIS A 108 6.32 -19.80 -16.90
C HIS A 108 5.70 -18.72 -17.81
N PRO A 109 6.12 -18.62 -19.07
CA PRO A 109 5.49 -17.74 -20.06
C PRO A 109 3.98 -17.98 -20.15
N GLY A 110 3.17 -16.91 -20.07
CA GLY A 110 1.71 -17.00 -20.04
C GLY A 110 1.12 -17.51 -18.72
N GLY A 111 1.97 -17.77 -17.71
CA GLY A 111 1.54 -18.20 -16.39
C GLY A 111 0.81 -17.09 -15.62
N GLN A 112 -0.06 -17.50 -14.71
CA GLN A 112 -0.81 -16.61 -13.83
C GLN A 112 -0.68 -17.08 -12.38
N VAL A 113 -0.62 -16.12 -11.46
CA VAL A 113 -0.71 -16.37 -10.02
C VAL A 113 -1.71 -15.43 -9.39
N SER A 114 -2.51 -15.94 -8.46
CA SER A 114 -3.44 -15.17 -7.65
C SER A 114 -2.93 -15.07 -6.23
N VAL A 115 -2.89 -13.87 -5.68
CA VAL A 115 -2.54 -13.59 -4.28
C VAL A 115 -3.81 -13.26 -3.54
N TYR A 116 -4.27 -14.17 -2.69
CA TYR A 116 -5.38 -13.98 -1.77
C TYR A 116 -4.90 -13.30 -0.49
N THR A 117 -5.69 -12.35 0.00
CA THR A 117 -5.35 -11.66 1.25
C THR A 117 -5.53 -12.57 2.48
N ARG A 118 -6.52 -13.46 2.45
CA ARG A 118 -6.84 -14.39 3.54
C ARG A 118 -5.79 -15.47 3.79
N THR A 119 -5.97 -16.21 4.88
CA THR A 119 -5.20 -17.42 5.20
C THR A 119 -5.48 -18.57 4.25
N GLY A 120 -4.43 -19.36 3.97
CA GLY A 120 -4.52 -20.56 3.16
C GLY A 120 -3.15 -21.20 2.92
N GLU A 121 -3.12 -22.24 2.09
CA GLU A 121 -1.88 -22.94 1.76
C GLU A 121 -1.37 -22.51 0.38
N ASN A 122 -0.11 -22.07 0.32
CA ASN A 122 0.51 -21.63 -0.93
C ASN A 122 0.65 -22.79 -1.92
N THR A 123 0.25 -22.53 -3.16
CA THR A 123 0.43 -23.41 -4.32
C THR A 123 1.14 -22.65 -5.46
N ALA A 124 1.40 -23.33 -6.57
CA ALA A 124 2.04 -22.70 -7.73
C ALA A 124 1.17 -21.62 -8.40
N ALA A 125 -0.16 -21.67 -8.24
CA ALA A 125 -1.11 -20.75 -8.87
C ALA A 125 -1.79 -19.81 -7.87
N GLU A 126 -1.82 -20.17 -6.59
CA GLU A 126 -2.51 -19.43 -5.54
C GLU A 126 -1.57 -19.21 -4.36
N LEU A 127 -1.38 -17.96 -3.98
CA LEU A 127 -0.62 -17.53 -2.82
C LEU A 127 -1.57 -16.90 -1.81
N PHE A 128 -1.26 -17.06 -0.53
CA PHE A 128 -2.05 -16.56 0.58
C PHE A 128 -1.18 -15.65 1.44
N TRP A 129 -1.71 -14.48 1.78
CA TRP A 129 -1.01 -13.48 2.60
C TRP A 129 -1.25 -13.66 4.10
N ASP A 130 -2.07 -14.64 4.48
CA ASP A 130 -2.34 -14.96 5.89
C ASP A 130 -2.81 -13.77 6.72
N ARG A 131 -3.55 -12.84 6.10
CA ARG A 131 -4.18 -11.71 6.78
C ARG A 131 -5.57 -12.09 7.29
N GLN A 132 -5.95 -11.42 8.37
CA GLN A 132 -7.30 -11.49 8.95
C GLN A 132 -8.16 -10.28 8.57
N VAL A 133 -7.63 -9.33 7.79
CA VAL A 133 -8.30 -8.11 7.35
C VAL A 133 -7.98 -7.90 5.88
N ALA A 134 -8.97 -7.42 5.13
CA ALA A 134 -8.81 -6.96 3.76
C ALA A 134 -7.71 -5.89 3.68
N VAL A 135 -6.96 -5.89 2.58
CA VAL A 135 -5.87 -4.93 2.35
C VAL A 135 -6.27 -3.94 1.28
N TRP A 136 -7.00 -4.36 0.25
CA TRP A 136 -7.26 -3.50 -0.92
C TRP A 136 -8.51 -2.64 -0.74
N GLU A 137 -8.38 -1.36 -1.01
CA GLU A 137 -9.50 -0.42 -1.09
C GLU A 137 -9.74 0.07 -2.53
N ARG A 138 -10.99 0.40 -2.85
CA ARG A 138 -11.33 0.96 -4.17
C ARG A 138 -10.71 2.35 -4.34
N GLY A 139 -10.11 2.60 -5.50
CA GLY A 139 -9.39 3.83 -5.80
C GLY A 139 -7.96 3.88 -5.25
N GLU A 140 -7.51 2.83 -4.56
CA GLU A 140 -6.11 2.73 -4.13
C GLU A 140 -5.19 2.28 -5.28
N GLU A 141 -3.92 2.68 -5.22
CA GLU A 141 -2.87 2.23 -6.13
C GLU A 141 -2.05 1.08 -5.52
N LEU A 142 -1.95 -0.02 -6.27
CA LEU A 142 -1.01 -1.10 -6.05
C LEU A 142 0.25 -0.88 -6.87
N THR A 143 1.41 -1.12 -6.25
CA THR A 143 2.71 -1.11 -6.91
C THR A 143 3.35 -2.50 -6.86
N LEU A 144 3.75 -3.00 -8.02
CA LEU A 144 4.54 -4.22 -8.16
C LEU A 144 6.02 -3.85 -8.26
N LEU A 145 6.80 -4.40 -7.34
CA LEU A 145 8.24 -4.16 -7.20
C LEU A 145 8.99 -5.47 -7.45
N ASP A 146 10.11 -5.40 -8.16
CA ASP A 146 11.00 -6.55 -8.29
C ASP A 146 11.87 -6.76 -7.03
N ALA A 147 12.74 -7.77 -7.08
CA ALA A 147 13.66 -8.09 -6.00
C ALA A 147 14.68 -6.97 -5.68
N SER A 148 14.97 -6.09 -6.64
CA SER A 148 15.82 -4.90 -6.45
C SER A 148 15.07 -3.71 -5.87
N GLY A 149 13.73 -3.77 -5.85
CA GLY A 149 12.86 -2.66 -5.45
C GLY A 149 12.55 -1.68 -6.59
N THR A 150 12.77 -2.08 -7.84
CA THR A 150 12.38 -1.29 -9.01
C THR A 150 10.90 -1.49 -9.29
N VAL A 151 10.17 -0.41 -9.57
CA VAL A 151 8.76 -0.47 -9.95
C VAL A 151 8.62 -1.08 -11.34
N GLN A 152 7.87 -2.18 -11.41
CA GLN A 152 7.62 -2.93 -12.64
C GLN A 152 6.21 -2.64 -13.20
N ALA A 153 5.22 -2.46 -12.32
CA ALA A 153 3.86 -2.09 -12.71
C ALA A 153 3.13 -1.35 -11.59
N THR A 154 2.18 -0.50 -11.95
CA THR A 154 1.20 0.08 -11.03
C THR A 154 -0.22 -0.26 -11.50
N TYR A 155 -1.17 -0.36 -10.57
CA TYR A 155 -2.55 -0.67 -10.86
C TYR A 155 -3.49 0.03 -9.88
N THR A 156 -4.45 0.78 -10.40
CA THR A 156 -5.51 1.39 -9.58
C THR A 156 -6.67 0.43 -9.43
N VAL A 157 -7.07 0.16 -8.19
CA VAL A 157 -8.23 -0.67 -7.88
C VAL A 157 -9.51 0.04 -8.36
N PRO A 158 -10.34 -0.59 -9.20
CA PRO A 158 -11.55 0.03 -9.74
C PRO A 158 -12.69 0.16 -8.72
#